data_AF-A0A1D1ZE23-F1
#
_entry.id   AF-A0A1D1ZE23-F1
#
_cell.length_a   1.000
_cell.length_b   1.000
_cell.length_c   1.000
_cell.angle_alpha   90.00
_cell.angle_beta   90.00
_cell.angle_gamma   90.00
#
_symmetry.space_group_name_H-M   'P 1'
#
loop_
_entity.id
_entity.type
_entity.pdbx_description
1 polymer ?
#
loop_
_entity_poly.entity_id
_entity_poly.type
_entity_poly.pdbx_seq_one_letter_code
_entity_poly.pdbx_strand_id
1 'polypeptide(L)'
;DARTLRRGRIHLCVEVTGLLSVLAGAALLVNSVFCPLVHRVPNPKSSTMSEREDNVYKAKLAEQAERYDEMVEAMKKVASLDVELTIEERNLLSVAYKNVIGARRASWRIISSIEQKEENKGAEDKLEMIKTYRSQVEKELRDICSDILSVLDKHLIPCASTGESKVFYYKMKGDYHRYLAEFAVGNDRKEAAENSLVAYKSASDIAMVELPPTHPIRLGLA
;
A
#
# COMPACT_ATOMS: atom_id res chain seq x y z
N ASP A 1 4.52 48.99 -7.32
CA ASP A 1 3.18 48.58 -7.77
C ASP A 1 2.38 47.90 -6.69
N ALA A 2 1.12 48.34 -6.57
CA ALA A 2 -0.06 47.74 -5.96
C ALA A 2 0.08 46.99 -4.61
N ARG A 3 -0.22 47.71 -3.53
CA ARG A 3 -1.15 47.22 -2.50
C ARG A 3 -2.39 48.13 -2.52
N THR A 4 -3.51 47.56 -2.07
CA THR A 4 -4.58 48.18 -1.27
C THR A 4 -6.00 48.18 -1.88
N LEU A 5 -6.89 47.49 -1.15
CA LEU A 5 -8.26 47.84 -0.75
C LEU A 5 -9.51 47.40 -1.55
N ARG A 6 -10.40 46.79 -0.76
CA ARG A 6 -11.79 46.38 -0.99
C ARG A 6 -12.74 47.57 -1.21
N ARG A 7 -13.83 47.37 -1.96
CA ARG A 7 -15.26 47.50 -1.54
C ARG A 7 -16.19 47.85 -2.71
N GLY A 8 -17.32 47.14 -2.78
CA GLY A 8 -18.64 47.74 -2.96
C GLY A 8 -19.17 47.91 -4.39
N ARG A 9 -20.18 47.12 -4.75
CA ARG A 9 -21.34 47.64 -5.48
C ARG A 9 -22.56 46.73 -5.29
N ILE A 10 -23.37 47.11 -4.31
CA ILE A 10 -24.79 46.80 -4.22
C ILE A 10 -25.47 47.88 -5.06
N HIS A 11 -26.26 47.50 -6.07
CA HIS A 11 -27.19 48.43 -6.69
C HIS A 11 -28.60 47.86 -6.58
N LEU A 12 -29.36 48.59 -5.78
CA LEU A 12 -30.78 48.55 -5.51
C LEU A 12 -31.54 48.99 -6.77
N CYS A 13 -32.59 48.28 -7.15
CA CYS A 13 -33.70 48.84 -7.94
C CYS A 13 -35.00 48.39 -7.26
N VAL A 14 -35.74 49.38 -6.78
CA VAL A 14 -37.01 49.30 -6.06
C VAL A 14 -38.09 49.93 -6.93
N GLU A 15 -39.26 49.28 -6.93
CA GLU A 15 -40.63 49.77 -7.22
C GLU A 15 -41.02 50.28 -8.62
N VAL A 16 -42.02 49.59 -9.20
CA VAL A 16 -43.30 50.23 -9.56
C VAL A 16 -44.46 49.30 -9.15
N THR A 17 -45.41 49.89 -8.44
CA THR A 17 -46.65 49.37 -7.85
C THR A 17 -47.78 49.19 -8.88
N GLY A 18 -48.78 48.35 -8.58
CA GLY A 18 -50.04 48.32 -9.33
C GLY A 18 -51.00 47.20 -8.93
N LEU A 19 -51.95 47.52 -8.05
CA LEU A 19 -53.03 46.69 -7.50
C LEU A 19 -53.95 46.04 -8.57
N LEU A 20 -54.39 44.80 -8.33
CA LEU A 20 -55.82 44.44 -8.43
C LEU A 20 -56.17 43.25 -7.53
N SER A 21 -57.25 43.45 -6.79
CA SER A 21 -57.71 42.74 -5.61
C SER A 21 -58.65 41.58 -5.89
N VAL A 22 -58.48 40.50 -5.12
CA VAL A 22 -59.50 39.74 -4.36
C VAL A 22 -60.71 39.18 -5.12
N LEU A 23 -60.84 37.85 -5.14
CA LEU A 23 -62.03 37.03 -4.82
C LEU A 23 -61.55 35.56 -4.80
N ALA A 24 -61.35 34.96 -3.62
CA ALA A 24 -62.32 34.14 -2.89
C ALA A 24 -62.33 32.66 -3.30
N GLY A 25 -62.24 31.75 -2.31
CA GLY A 25 -62.80 30.40 -2.42
C GLY A 25 -61.85 29.25 -2.15
N ALA A 26 -62.07 28.61 -1.01
CA ALA A 26 -61.43 27.39 -0.52
C ALA A 26 -61.56 26.15 -1.44
N ALA A 27 -60.50 25.33 -1.49
CA ALA A 27 -60.55 23.87 -1.68
C ALA A 27 -59.20 23.28 -1.22
N LEU A 28 -59.08 22.79 0.01
CA LEU A 28 -59.20 21.37 0.38
C LEU A 28 -58.33 20.42 -0.46
N LEU A 29 -57.27 19.95 0.22
CA LEU A 29 -56.76 18.58 0.30
C LEU A 29 -56.51 17.77 -0.99
N VAL A 30 -55.39 17.03 -0.90
CA VAL A 30 -54.94 15.90 -1.72
C VAL A 30 -54.08 16.27 -2.94
N ASN A 31 -52.77 16.18 -2.75
CA ASN A 31 -51.86 15.37 -3.58
C ASN A 31 -50.45 15.49 -2.98
N SER A 32 -50.04 14.46 -2.22
CA SER A 32 -49.18 13.40 -2.75
C SER A 32 -47.77 13.90 -3.04
N VAL A 33 -46.92 13.67 -2.03
CA VAL A 33 -45.48 13.37 -2.11
C VAL A 33 -44.91 13.38 -3.54
N PHE A 34 -44.17 14.43 -3.89
CA PHE A 34 -43.17 14.34 -4.95
C PHE A 34 -41.96 15.18 -4.53
N CYS A 35 -41.17 14.63 -3.60
CA CYS A 35 -39.78 15.01 -3.41
C CYS A 35 -39.01 14.39 -4.59
N PRO A 36 -38.35 15.17 -5.47
CA PRO A 36 -37.48 14.56 -6.47
C PRO A 36 -36.23 14.06 -5.75
N LEU A 37 -36.28 12.80 -5.31
CA LEU A 37 -35.11 11.96 -5.05
C LEU A 37 -34.34 11.88 -6.36
N VAL A 38 -33.40 12.82 -6.56
CA VAL A 38 -32.32 12.68 -7.53
C VAL A 38 -31.51 11.48 -7.06
N HIS A 39 -31.86 10.30 -7.55
CA HIS A 39 -31.01 9.13 -7.48
C HIS A 39 -29.76 9.46 -8.30
N ARG A 40 -28.73 9.93 -7.60
CA ARG A 40 -27.39 10.10 -8.15
C ARG A 40 -26.90 8.70 -8.52
N VAL A 41 -27.03 8.34 -9.79
CA VAL A 41 -26.40 7.14 -10.34
C VAL A 41 -24.90 7.27 -10.05
N PRO A 42 -24.28 6.34 -9.28
CA PRO A 42 -22.85 6.39 -9.07
C PRO A 42 -22.19 6.21 -10.43
N ASN A 43 -21.41 7.19 -10.85
CA ASN A 43 -20.59 7.08 -12.05
C ASN A 43 -19.54 5.99 -11.79
N PRO A 44 -19.54 4.84 -12.49
CA PRO A 44 -18.67 3.71 -12.15
C PRO A 44 -17.18 3.98 -12.34
N LYS A 45 -16.81 5.09 -13.01
CA LYS A 45 -15.41 5.56 -13.13
C LYS A 45 -14.96 6.48 -11.98
N SER A 46 -15.89 6.90 -11.11
CA SER A 46 -15.63 7.78 -9.96
C SER A 46 -15.30 7.01 -8.68
N SER A 47 -15.70 5.74 -8.55
CA SER A 47 -15.54 4.96 -7.33
C SER A 47 -14.11 4.44 -7.16
N THR A 48 -13.49 3.93 -8.23
CA THR A 48 -12.16 3.28 -8.16
C THR A 48 -11.03 4.27 -7.85
N MET A 49 -11.08 5.50 -8.37
CA MET A 49 -10.10 6.54 -8.03
C MET A 49 -10.27 7.05 -6.60
N SER A 50 -11.52 7.21 -6.14
CA SER A 50 -11.81 7.57 -4.74
C SER A 50 -11.32 6.48 -3.77
N GLU A 51 -11.53 5.21 -4.13
CA GLU A 51 -11.06 4.07 -3.33
C GLU A 51 -9.53 4.01 -3.25
N ARG A 52 -8.82 4.36 -4.34
CA ARG A 52 -7.35 4.47 -4.33
C ARG A 52 -6.88 5.53 -3.34
N GLU A 53 -7.42 6.75 -3.46
CA GLU A 53 -7.08 7.88 -2.60
C GLU A 53 -7.37 7.59 -1.12
N ASP A 54 -8.52 6.98 -0.83
CA ASP A 54 -8.90 6.58 0.53
C ASP A 54 -7.93 5.56 1.13
N ASN A 55 -7.50 4.55 0.35
CA ASN A 55 -6.54 3.56 0.83
C ASN A 55 -5.14 4.14 1.02
N VAL A 56 -4.69 5.05 0.14
CA VAL A 56 -3.42 5.76 0.32
C VAL A 56 -3.47 6.65 1.57
N TYR A 57 -4.57 7.35 1.81
CA TYR A 57 -4.74 8.15 3.01
C TYR A 57 -4.72 7.29 4.28
N LYS A 58 -5.41 6.13 4.26
CA LYS A 58 -5.37 5.15 5.37
C LYS A 58 -3.95 4.63 5.61
N ALA A 59 -3.18 4.34 4.56
CA ALA A 59 -1.80 3.91 4.70
C ALA A 59 -0.92 4.97 5.38
N LYS A 60 -1.09 6.25 5.04
CA LYS A 60 -0.39 7.37 5.69
C LYS A 60 -0.76 7.52 7.17
N LEU A 61 -2.04 7.36 7.51
CA LEU A 61 -2.48 7.36 8.91
C LEU A 61 -1.89 6.17 9.69
N ALA A 62 -1.88 4.99 9.08
CA ALA A 62 -1.30 3.79 9.66
C ALA A 62 0.21 3.93 9.88
N GLU A 63 0.93 4.54 8.94
CA GLU A 63 2.36 4.88 9.08
C GLU A 63 2.61 5.77 10.29
N GLN A 64 1.84 6.86 10.46
CA GLN A 64 1.97 7.77 11.60
C GLN A 64 1.64 7.10 12.95
N ALA A 65 0.80 6.08 12.92
CA ALA A 65 0.44 5.28 14.09
C ALA A 65 1.34 4.06 14.30
N GLU A 66 2.39 3.87 13.49
CA GLU A 66 3.28 2.70 13.48
C GLU A 66 2.54 1.36 13.31
N ARG A 67 1.37 1.41 12.67
CA ARG A 67 0.48 0.28 12.42
C ARG A 67 0.75 -0.33 11.05
N TYR A 68 1.94 -0.90 10.90
CA TYR A 68 2.45 -1.35 9.59
C TYR A 68 1.68 -2.52 8.99
N ASP A 69 1.08 -3.39 9.80
CA ASP A 69 0.24 -4.49 9.32
C ASP A 69 -1.02 -3.94 8.60
N GLU A 70 -1.68 -2.93 9.17
CA GLU A 70 -2.80 -2.25 8.50
C GLU A 70 -2.35 -1.43 7.28
N MET A 71 -1.15 -0.85 7.34
CA MET A 71 -0.55 -0.15 6.21
C MET A 71 -0.33 -1.09 5.02
N VAL A 72 0.15 -2.32 5.26
CA VAL A 72 0.30 -3.36 4.24
C VAL A 72 -1.05 -3.68 3.59
N GLU A 73 -2.10 -3.89 4.39
CA GLU A 73 -3.43 -4.22 3.88
C GLU A 73 -4.05 -3.09 3.04
N ALA A 74 -3.85 -1.83 3.43
CA ALA A 74 -4.29 -0.69 2.63
C ALA A 74 -3.54 -0.61 1.29
N MET A 75 -2.21 -0.76 1.32
CA MET A 75 -1.39 -0.67 0.11
C MET A 75 -1.56 -1.87 -0.82
N LYS A 76 -1.93 -3.05 -0.31
CA LYS A 76 -2.33 -4.20 -1.13
C LYS A 76 -3.57 -3.89 -1.95
N LYS A 77 -4.57 -3.25 -1.37
CA LYS A 77 -5.79 -2.83 -2.10
C LYS A 77 -5.45 -1.86 -3.23
N VAL A 78 -4.53 -0.93 -2.98
CA VAL A 78 -4.03 0.00 -4.01
C VAL A 78 -3.31 -0.77 -5.13
N ALA A 79 -2.47 -1.74 -4.79
CA ALA A 79 -1.77 -2.57 -5.77
C ALA A 79 -2.72 -3.42 -6.62
N SER A 80 -3.78 -3.97 -6.01
CA SER A 80 -4.77 -4.81 -6.70
C SER A 80 -5.69 -4.04 -7.66
N LEU A 81 -5.56 -2.72 -7.79
CA LEU A 81 -6.25 -1.95 -8.82
C LEU A 81 -5.60 -2.10 -10.20
N ASP A 82 -4.46 -2.77 -10.30
CA ASP A 82 -3.70 -3.00 -11.55
C ASP A 82 -3.40 -1.70 -12.33
N VAL A 83 -3.16 -0.62 -11.56
CA VAL A 83 -2.69 0.65 -12.08
C VAL A 83 -1.28 0.90 -11.57
N GLU A 84 -0.43 1.47 -12.43
CA GLU A 84 0.94 1.82 -12.04
C GLU A 84 0.96 2.71 -10.79
N LEU A 85 1.75 2.28 -9.80
CA LEU A 85 1.96 3.04 -8.57
C LEU A 85 2.88 4.23 -8.83
N THR A 86 2.46 5.37 -8.31
CA THR A 86 3.30 6.56 -8.21
C THR A 86 4.50 6.30 -7.30
N ILE A 87 5.51 7.19 -7.38
CA ILE A 87 6.71 7.10 -6.55
C ILE A 87 6.35 7.12 -5.07
N GLU A 88 5.39 7.96 -4.66
CA GLU A 88 4.92 8.04 -3.28
C GLU A 88 4.27 6.74 -2.81
N GLU A 89 3.34 6.18 -3.58
CA GLU A 89 2.64 4.94 -3.23
C GLU A 89 3.60 3.75 -3.17
N ARG A 90 4.56 3.68 -4.11
CA ARG A 90 5.61 2.66 -4.10
C ARG A 90 6.47 2.76 -2.84
N ASN A 91 6.81 3.97 -2.42
CA ASN A 91 7.57 4.18 -1.20
C ASN A 91 6.76 3.74 0.02
N LEU A 92 5.48 4.12 0.12
CA LEU A 92 4.58 3.68 1.20
C LEU A 92 4.50 2.14 1.28
N LEU A 93 4.28 1.46 0.14
CA LEU A 93 4.27 0.00 0.08
C LEU A 93 5.58 -0.59 0.62
N SER A 94 6.72 -0.03 0.20
CA SER A 94 8.03 -0.52 0.60
C SER A 94 8.33 -0.32 2.08
N VAL A 95 7.89 0.81 2.65
CA VAL A 95 8.02 1.12 4.08
C VAL A 95 7.17 0.18 4.90
N ALA A 96 5.92 -0.06 4.48
CA ALA A 96 4.99 -0.96 5.16
C ALA A 96 5.58 -2.35 5.33
N TYR A 97 5.93 -3.00 4.21
CA TYR A 97 6.45 -4.36 4.26
C TYR A 97 7.84 -4.44 4.91
N LYS A 98 8.73 -3.44 4.71
CA LYS A 98 10.06 -3.42 5.35
C LYS A 98 9.95 -3.43 6.88
N ASN A 99 9.01 -2.68 7.44
CA ASN A 99 8.82 -2.64 8.89
C ASN A 99 8.21 -3.94 9.42
N VAL A 100 7.19 -4.47 8.75
CA VAL A 100 6.57 -5.76 9.14
C VAL A 100 7.61 -6.89 9.10
N ILE A 101 8.32 -7.08 7.99
CA ILE A 101 9.33 -8.15 7.89
C ILE A 101 10.53 -7.89 8.82
N GLY A 102 10.91 -6.63 9.03
CA GLY A 102 12.01 -6.24 9.91
C GLY A 102 11.79 -6.68 11.35
N ALA A 103 10.60 -6.41 11.88
CA ALA A 103 10.21 -6.82 13.23
C ALA A 103 10.23 -8.35 13.39
N ARG A 104 9.63 -9.09 12.45
CA ARG A 104 9.57 -10.57 12.52
C ARG A 104 10.96 -11.20 12.36
N ARG A 105 11.84 -10.65 11.51
CA ARG A 105 13.23 -11.12 11.36
C ARG A 105 14.06 -10.86 12.61
N ALA A 106 13.85 -9.75 13.31
CA ALA A 106 14.50 -9.49 14.58
C ALA A 106 14.07 -10.51 15.64
N SER A 107 12.77 -10.77 15.77
CA SER A 107 12.22 -11.80 16.66
C SER A 107 12.81 -13.18 16.36
N TRP A 108 12.85 -13.60 15.09
CA TRP A 108 13.43 -14.87 14.69
C TRP A 108 14.90 -15.01 15.10
N ARG A 109 15.73 -13.98 14.86
CA ARG A 109 17.16 -14.01 15.28
C ARG A 109 17.33 -14.19 16.78
N ILE A 110 16.50 -13.50 17.58
CA ILE A 110 16.56 -13.59 19.04
C ILE A 110 16.20 -15.02 19.48
N ILE A 111 15.11 -15.57 18.96
CA ILE A 111 14.64 -16.91 19.30
C ILE A 111 15.66 -17.97 18.90
N SER A 112 16.22 -17.90 17.69
CA SER A 112 17.27 -18.81 17.23
C SER A 112 18.53 -18.74 18.11
N SER A 113 18.89 -17.55 18.62
CA SER A 113 20.00 -17.41 19.58
C SER A 113 19.68 -18.03 20.95
N ILE A 114 18.43 -17.95 21.41
CA ILE A 114 17.99 -18.57 22.66
C ILE A 114 17.98 -20.10 22.52
N GLU A 115 17.46 -20.63 21.40
CA GLU A 115 17.49 -22.06 21.09
C GLU A 115 18.91 -22.62 21.18
N GLN A 116 19.87 -22.00 20.49
CA GLN A 116 21.27 -22.44 20.51
C GLN A 116 21.89 -22.42 21.91
N LYS A 117 21.49 -21.46 22.77
CA LYS A 117 21.98 -21.39 24.17
C LYS A 117 21.39 -22.47 25.06
N GLU A 118 20.12 -22.82 24.85
CA GLU A 118 19.45 -23.87 25.64
C GLU A 118 19.83 -25.28 25.17
N GLU A 119 20.14 -25.49 23.89
CA GLU A 119 20.69 -26.76 23.39
C GLU A 119 21.98 -27.15 24.13
N ASN A 120 22.81 -26.17 24.51
CA ASN A 120 24.05 -26.41 25.24
C ASN A 120 23.86 -26.78 26.72
N LYS A 121 22.65 -26.60 27.28
CA LYS A 121 22.36 -26.83 28.72
C LYS A 121 21.67 -28.17 28.98
N GLY A 122 21.16 -28.85 27.94
CA GLY A 122 20.57 -30.19 28.06
C GLY A 122 19.16 -30.25 28.67
N ALA A 123 18.40 -29.14 28.71
CA ALA A 123 17.01 -29.14 29.18
C ALA A 123 16.03 -29.40 28.01
N GLU A 124 15.61 -30.65 27.83
CA GLU A 124 14.82 -31.10 26.66
C GLU A 124 13.42 -30.45 26.56
N ASP A 125 12.66 -30.36 27.65
CA ASP A 125 11.29 -29.81 27.63
C ASP A 125 11.24 -28.34 27.18
N LYS A 126 12.17 -27.51 27.68
CA LYS A 126 12.25 -26.09 27.30
C LYS A 126 12.70 -25.92 25.86
N LEU A 127 13.58 -26.82 25.39
CA LEU A 127 14.06 -26.80 24.02
C LEU A 127 12.93 -27.07 23.02
N GLU A 128 12.03 -28.01 23.32
CA GLU A 128 10.87 -28.29 22.48
C GLU A 128 9.91 -27.10 22.40
N MET A 129 9.66 -26.41 23.53
CA MET A 129 8.86 -25.18 23.55
C MET A 129 9.47 -24.08 22.67
N ILE A 130 10.80 -23.89 22.73
CA ILE A 130 11.50 -22.90 21.91
C ILE A 130 11.43 -23.27 20.43
N LYS A 131 11.62 -24.54 20.07
CA LYS A 131 11.50 -25.03 18.69
C LYS A 131 10.12 -24.79 18.10
N THR A 132 9.08 -25.07 18.89
CA THR A 132 7.69 -24.82 18.49
C THR A 132 7.45 -23.34 18.22
N TYR A 133 7.93 -22.47 19.12
CA TYR A 133 7.78 -21.03 18.96
C TYR A 133 8.60 -20.47 17.79
N ARG A 134 9.82 -20.95 17.57
CA ARG A 134 10.61 -20.61 16.37
C ARG A 134 9.84 -20.96 15.10
N SER A 135 9.26 -22.15 15.03
CA SER A 135 8.51 -22.61 13.86
C SER A 135 7.30 -21.72 13.57
N GLN A 136 6.60 -21.22 14.60
CA GLN A 136 5.52 -20.24 14.43
C GLN A 136 6.02 -18.94 13.79
N VAL A 137 7.12 -18.38 14.30
CA VAL A 137 7.72 -17.15 13.73
C VAL A 137 8.23 -17.37 12.30
N GLU A 138 8.80 -18.53 11.99
CA GLU A 138 9.21 -18.89 10.64
C GLU A 138 8.02 -18.99 9.67
N LYS A 139 6.87 -19.49 10.14
CA LYS A 139 5.64 -19.51 9.36
C LYS A 139 5.17 -18.09 9.06
N GLU A 140 5.10 -17.21 10.07
CA GLU A 140 4.72 -15.80 9.86
C GLU A 140 5.66 -15.09 8.88
N LEU A 141 6.98 -15.29 9.01
CA LEU A 141 7.97 -14.76 8.07
C LEU A 141 7.74 -15.26 6.64
N ARG A 142 7.45 -16.55 6.49
CA ARG A 142 7.17 -17.16 5.19
C ARG A 142 5.90 -16.61 4.57
N ASP A 143 4.85 -16.43 5.36
CA ASP A 143 3.57 -15.89 4.92
C ASP A 143 3.73 -14.44 4.45
N ILE A 144 4.44 -13.59 5.20
CA ILE A 144 4.75 -12.21 4.79
C ILE A 144 5.55 -12.19 3.47
N CYS A 145 6.58 -13.04 3.34
CA CYS A 145 7.37 -13.11 2.11
C CYS A 145 6.53 -13.60 0.93
N SER A 146 5.68 -14.60 1.12
CA SER A 146 4.81 -15.12 0.07
C SER A 146 3.79 -14.08 -0.38
N ASP A 147 3.24 -13.31 0.54
CA ASP A 147 2.27 -12.25 0.25
C ASP A 147 2.84 -11.17 -0.67
N ILE A 148 3.98 -10.58 -0.31
CA ILE A 148 4.63 -9.56 -1.14
C ILE A 148 5.10 -10.11 -2.49
N LEU A 149 5.65 -11.33 -2.53
CA LEU A 149 6.05 -11.97 -3.79
C LEU A 149 4.85 -12.16 -4.72
N SER A 150 3.70 -12.57 -4.17
CA SER A 150 2.44 -12.68 -4.93
C SER A 150 1.97 -11.31 -5.45
N VAL A 151 2.03 -10.26 -4.63
CA VAL A 151 1.65 -8.90 -5.05
C VAL A 151 2.58 -8.38 -6.16
N LEU A 152 3.88 -8.62 -6.04
CA LEU A 152 4.88 -8.23 -7.04
C LEU A 152 4.60 -8.92 -8.38
N ASP A 153 4.41 -10.23 -8.38
CA ASP A 153 4.28 -11.03 -9.61
C ASP A 153 2.93 -10.84 -10.30
N LYS A 154 1.84 -10.65 -9.54
CA LYS A 154 0.49 -10.52 -10.11
C LYS A 154 0.15 -9.11 -10.56
N HIS A 155 0.58 -8.10 -9.78
CA HIS A 155 0.07 -6.73 -9.94
C HIS A 155 1.17 -5.75 -10.31
N LEU A 156 2.29 -5.73 -9.58
CA LEU A 156 3.24 -4.61 -9.67
C LEU A 156 4.23 -4.72 -10.85
N ILE A 157 4.83 -5.89 -11.06
CA ILE A 157 5.77 -6.12 -12.15
C ILE A 157 5.08 -6.00 -13.52
N PRO A 158 3.89 -6.61 -13.75
CA PRO A 158 3.17 -6.46 -15.02
C PRO A 158 2.74 -5.03 -15.33
N CYS A 159 2.41 -4.23 -14.29
CA CYS A 159 1.95 -2.84 -14.46
C CYS A 159 3.09 -1.81 -14.53
N ALA A 160 4.34 -2.21 -14.31
CA ALA A 160 5.48 -1.29 -14.30
C ALA A 160 5.86 -0.87 -15.74
N SER A 161 5.70 0.42 -16.05
CA SER A 161 6.01 0.95 -17.39
C SER A 161 7.46 1.40 -17.49
N THR A 162 8.00 2.05 -16.44
CA THR A 162 9.35 2.63 -16.46
C THR A 162 10.43 1.67 -15.93
N GLY A 163 11.65 1.80 -16.45
CA GLY A 163 12.82 1.04 -15.98
C GLY A 163 13.06 1.18 -14.50
N GLU A 164 12.97 2.39 -13.95
CA GLU A 164 13.11 2.62 -12.50
C GLU A 164 12.12 1.78 -11.68
N SER A 165 10.86 1.68 -12.15
CA SER A 165 9.80 0.92 -11.49
C SER A 165 10.06 -0.57 -11.55
N LYS A 166 10.41 -1.09 -12.72
CA LYS A 166 10.77 -2.51 -12.89
C LYS A 166 11.96 -2.88 -12.02
N VAL A 167 13.03 -2.08 -12.08
CA VAL A 167 14.25 -2.30 -11.30
C VAL A 167 13.94 -2.30 -9.80
N PHE A 168 13.10 -1.37 -9.33
CA PHE A 168 12.65 -1.33 -7.95
C PHE A 168 11.92 -2.62 -7.52
N TYR A 169 10.96 -3.08 -8.32
CA TYR A 169 10.18 -4.28 -8.00
C TYR A 169 11.01 -5.56 -8.08
N TYR A 170 11.88 -5.71 -9.08
CA TYR A 170 12.80 -6.86 -9.15
C TYR A 170 13.82 -6.86 -8.01
N LYS A 171 14.33 -5.70 -7.61
CA LYS A 171 15.17 -5.57 -6.41
C LYS A 171 14.41 -6.03 -5.17
N MET A 172 13.18 -5.56 -5.00
CA MET A 172 12.32 -5.94 -3.89
C MET A 172 12.05 -7.45 -3.88
N LYS A 173 11.76 -8.05 -5.05
CA LYS A 173 11.59 -9.50 -5.22
C LYS A 173 12.83 -10.26 -4.76
N GLY A 174 14.02 -9.81 -5.17
CA GLY A 174 15.30 -10.37 -4.72
C GLY A 174 15.48 -10.28 -3.21
N ASP A 175 15.17 -9.13 -2.60
CA ASP A 175 15.27 -8.91 -1.16
C ASP A 175 14.39 -9.91 -0.35
N TYR A 176 13.16 -10.18 -0.80
CA TYR A 176 12.26 -11.12 -0.11
C TYR A 176 12.63 -12.59 -0.31
N HIS A 177 13.10 -12.98 -1.51
CA HIS A 177 13.67 -14.32 -1.70
C HIS A 177 14.94 -14.52 -0.86
N ARG A 178 15.78 -13.49 -0.73
CA ARG A 178 16.94 -13.51 0.16
C ARG A 178 16.52 -13.70 1.61
N TYR A 179 15.45 -13.03 2.07
CA TYR A 179 14.92 -13.24 3.43
C TYR A 179 14.40 -14.66 3.63
N LEU A 180 13.69 -15.26 2.66
CA LEU A 180 13.28 -16.66 2.71
C LEU A 180 14.48 -17.61 2.86
N ALA A 181 15.56 -17.36 2.13
CA ALA A 181 16.78 -18.17 2.18
C ALA A 181 17.53 -18.09 3.52
N GLU A 182 17.27 -17.09 4.37
CA GLU A 182 17.92 -16.95 5.69
C GLU A 182 17.51 -18.04 6.68
N PHE A 183 16.25 -18.49 6.61
CA PHE A 183 15.67 -19.46 7.55
C PHE A 183 15.18 -20.75 6.90
N ALA A 184 15.10 -20.81 5.56
CA ALA A 184 14.81 -22.04 4.85
C ALA A 184 15.95 -23.08 5.01
N VAL A 185 15.59 -24.35 4.86
CA VAL A 185 16.51 -25.49 4.96
C VAL A 185 16.41 -26.40 3.75
N GLY A 186 17.46 -27.17 3.47
CA GLY A 186 17.45 -28.17 2.40
C GLY A 186 17.24 -27.56 1.01
N ASN A 187 16.27 -28.10 0.25
CA ASN A 187 15.98 -27.68 -1.12
C ASN A 187 15.32 -26.29 -1.17
N ASP A 188 14.41 -25.97 -0.24
CA ASP A 188 13.74 -24.67 -0.17
C ASP A 188 14.74 -23.51 -0.09
N ARG A 189 15.87 -23.71 0.62
CA ARG A 189 16.95 -22.72 0.71
C ARG A 189 17.65 -22.50 -0.63
N LYS A 190 17.91 -23.58 -1.37
CA LYS A 190 18.56 -23.50 -2.69
C LYS A 190 17.65 -22.77 -3.68
N GLU A 191 16.38 -23.16 -3.72
CA GLU A 191 15.39 -22.53 -4.58
C GLU A 191 15.21 -21.04 -4.25
N ALA A 192 15.10 -20.67 -2.97
CA ALA A 192 15.02 -19.28 -2.56
C ALA A 192 16.27 -18.47 -2.94
N ALA A 193 17.48 -19.06 -2.81
CA ALA A 193 18.72 -18.41 -3.20
C ALA A 193 18.83 -18.22 -4.72
N GLU A 194 18.46 -19.23 -5.51
CA GLU A 194 18.43 -19.16 -6.97
C GLU A 194 17.41 -18.11 -7.46
N ASN A 195 16.20 -18.11 -6.91
CA ASN A 195 15.17 -17.12 -7.24
C ASN A 195 15.60 -15.70 -6.85
N SER A 196 16.30 -15.54 -5.72
CA SER A 196 16.90 -14.25 -5.33
C SER A 196 17.92 -13.79 -6.36
N LEU A 197 18.81 -14.67 -6.81
CA LEU A 197 19.85 -14.36 -7.79
C LEU A 197 19.25 -13.97 -9.14
N VAL A 198 18.25 -14.73 -9.61
CA VAL A 198 17.53 -14.44 -10.86
C VAL A 198 16.87 -13.05 -10.78
N ALA A 199 16.19 -12.74 -9.68
CA ALA A 199 15.52 -11.44 -9.52
C ALA A 199 16.51 -10.26 -9.52
N TYR A 200 17.64 -10.37 -8.80
CA TYR A 200 18.66 -9.31 -8.81
C TYR A 200 19.35 -9.20 -10.17
N LYS A 201 19.57 -10.31 -10.88
CA LYS A 201 20.13 -10.28 -12.22
C LYS A 201 19.18 -9.56 -13.19
N SER A 202 17.89 -9.87 -13.17
CA SER A 202 16.89 -9.15 -13.95
C SER A 202 16.87 -7.65 -13.62
N ALA A 203 16.96 -7.29 -12.33
CA ALA A 203 17.05 -5.88 -11.93
C ALA A 203 18.30 -5.20 -12.49
N SER A 204 19.46 -5.87 -12.42
CA SER A 204 20.74 -5.37 -12.93
C SER A 204 20.71 -5.19 -14.44
N ASP A 205 20.21 -6.18 -15.19
CA ASP A 205 20.15 -6.14 -16.65
C ASP A 205 19.28 -4.96 -17.13
N ILE A 206 18.11 -4.75 -16.51
CA ILE A 206 17.24 -3.61 -16.81
C ILE A 206 17.91 -2.30 -16.41
N ALA A 207 18.55 -2.24 -15.24
CA ALA A 207 19.27 -1.04 -14.79
C ALA A 207 20.44 -0.66 -15.70
N MET A 208 21.13 -1.64 -16.28
CA MET A 208 22.23 -1.39 -17.21
C MET A 208 21.77 -0.79 -18.53
N VAL A 209 20.59 -1.18 -19.01
CA VAL A 209 20.01 -0.74 -20.28
C VAL A 209 19.25 0.58 -20.14
N GLU A 210 18.42 0.72 -19.10
CA GLU A 210 17.45 1.81 -18.99
C GLU A 210 17.89 2.96 -18.07
N LEU A 211 18.91 2.76 -17.21
CA LEU A 211 19.34 3.76 -16.23
C LEU A 211 20.79 4.22 -16.45
N PRO A 212 21.10 5.53 -16.25
CA PRO A 212 22.47 6.02 -16.36
C PRO A 212 23.37 5.42 -15.25
N PRO A 213 24.69 5.27 -15.49
CA PRO A 213 25.62 4.71 -14.51
C PRO A 213 25.66 5.43 -13.14
N THR A 214 25.29 6.71 -13.10
CA THR A 214 25.25 7.54 -11.88
C THR A 214 23.91 7.45 -11.13
N HIS A 215 22.96 6.65 -11.61
CA HIS A 215 21.62 6.58 -11.01
C HIS A 215 21.66 5.91 -9.63
N PRO A 216 21.05 6.49 -8.57
CA PRO A 216 21.10 5.93 -7.21
C PRO A 216 20.60 4.50 -7.10
N ILE A 217 19.53 4.15 -7.83
CA ILE A 217 18.97 2.78 -7.83
C ILE A 217 19.97 1.78 -8.43
N ARG A 218 20.70 2.17 -9.47
CA ARG A 218 21.71 1.32 -10.12
C ARG A 218 22.91 1.10 -9.20
N LEU A 219 23.33 2.14 -8.47
CA LEU A 219 24.39 2.03 -7.46
C LEU A 219 23.98 1.14 -6.29
N GLY A 220 22.71 1.18 -5.87
CA GLY A 220 22.20 0.35 -4.79
C GLY A 220 21.96 -1.12 -5.15
N LEU A 221 22.20 -1.51 -6.41
CA LEU A 221 22.09 -2.89 -6.90
C LEU A 221 23.43 -3.60 -7.10
N ALA A 222 24.51 -2.82 -7.25
CA ALA A 222 25.86 -3.31 -7.51
C ALA A 222 26.55 -3.85 -6.24
#